data_AF-A0A418L6V1-F1
#
_entry.id   AF-A0A418L6V1-F1
#
_cell.length_a   1.000
_cell.length_b   1.000
_cell.length_c   1.000
_cell.angle_alpha   90.00
_cell.angle_beta   90.00
_cell.angle_gamma   90.00
#
_symmetry.space_group_name_H-M   'P 1'
#
loop_
_entity.id
_entity.type
_entity.pdbx_description
1 polymer ?
#
loop_
_entity_poly.entity_id
_entity_poly.type
_entity_poly.pdbx_seq_one_letter_code
_entity_poly.pdbx_strand_id
1 'polypeptide(L)'
;MKGLRLAPALLLVFVLAASCPKHPETFEPNDVDAARSARLAADAWVAPAKTYRSSYNGLNNISRESVVRTASVTHSDPLDVVTRETQKALQNGWVLTYAHCGSVARPMSSASAPQTLSGVEVNLEKSPTDPENAAIAQLTAYRVAPDPDGQGMVNMEINAFARYHSDRGWPDLPSVPLETTCLAIPGAATAGVNATSAFPLGIVQGVKGGRPLDEKGEPDGSAR
;
A
#
# COMPACT_ATOMS: atom_id res chain seq x y z
N MET A 1 34.53 -37.03 -34.59
CA MET A 1 34.28 -36.75 -33.16
C MET A 1 33.41 -35.51 -33.03
N LYS A 2 32.09 -35.64 -32.82
CA LYS A 2 31.19 -34.52 -32.54
C LYS A 2 30.42 -34.85 -31.24
N GLY A 3 31.05 -34.57 -30.10
CA GLY A 3 30.42 -34.68 -28.79
C GLY A 3 29.44 -33.54 -28.61
N LEU A 4 28.15 -33.88 -28.55
CA LEU A 4 27.03 -32.95 -28.37
C LEU A 4 27.24 -32.07 -27.13
N ARG A 5 27.17 -30.75 -27.33
CA ARG A 5 27.00 -29.74 -26.29
C ARG A 5 25.58 -29.83 -25.69
N LEU A 6 25.30 -30.89 -24.93
CA LEU A 6 24.02 -31.12 -24.24
C LEU A 6 24.00 -30.59 -22.80
N ALA A 7 25.14 -30.18 -22.26
CA ALA A 7 25.29 -29.80 -20.85
C ALA A 7 24.56 -28.51 -20.42
N PRO A 8 24.47 -27.42 -21.21
CA PRO A 8 23.83 -26.19 -20.71
C PRO A 8 22.29 -26.23 -20.75
N ALA A 9 21.70 -27.04 -21.63
CA ALA A 9 20.23 -27.17 -21.73
C ALA A 9 19.63 -27.94 -20.55
N LEU A 10 20.30 -29.00 -20.09
CA LEU A 10 19.88 -29.77 -18.90
C LEU A 10 20.00 -28.95 -17.60
N LEU A 11 21.03 -28.11 -17.48
CA LEU A 11 21.22 -27.23 -16.33
C LEU A 11 20.13 -26.15 -16.24
N LEU A 12 19.70 -25.60 -17.39
CA LEU A 12 18.58 -24.66 -17.48
C LEU A 12 17.24 -25.31 -17.08
N VAL A 13 16.99 -26.56 -17.47
CA VAL A 13 15.76 -27.29 -17.10
C VAL A 13 15.72 -27.61 -15.60
N PHE A 14 16.85 -27.97 -14.98
CA PHE A 14 16.91 -28.20 -13.53
C PHE A 14 16.75 -26.92 -12.71
N VAL A 15 17.29 -25.78 -13.18
CA VAL A 15 17.08 -24.48 -12.52
C VAL A 15 15.62 -24.02 -12.66
N LEU A 16 14.97 -24.28 -13.80
CA LEU A 16 13.54 -23.98 -14.00
C LEU A 16 12.63 -24.89 -13.16
N ALA A 17 12.95 -26.19 -13.03
CA ALA A 17 12.16 -27.12 -12.23
C ALA A 17 12.28 -26.88 -10.71
N ALA A 18 13.43 -26.37 -10.24
CA ALA A 18 13.61 -25.96 -8.84
C ALA A 18 12.94 -24.61 -8.51
N SER A 19 12.50 -23.86 -9.53
CA SER A 19 11.81 -22.57 -9.39
C SER A 19 10.28 -22.72 -9.38
N CYS A 20 9.75 -23.93 -9.57
CA CYS A 20 8.33 -24.19 -9.41
C CYS A 20 7.98 -24.20 -7.91
N PRO A 21 6.98 -23.43 -7.46
CA PRO A 21 6.50 -23.49 -6.09
C PRO A 21 6.09 -24.93 -5.78
N LYS A 22 6.58 -25.48 -4.66
CA LYS A 22 6.15 -26.82 -4.23
C LYS A 22 4.66 -26.86 -3.84
N HIS A 23 4.11 -25.70 -3.46
CA HIS A 23 2.74 -25.51 -2.97
C HIS A 23 2.16 -24.16 -3.43
N PRO A 24 1.89 -23.95 -4.73
CA PRO A 24 1.32 -22.70 -5.24
C PRO A 24 0.00 -22.32 -4.54
N GLU A 25 -0.80 -23.31 -4.14
CA GLU A 25 -2.05 -23.16 -3.40
C GLU A 25 -1.89 -22.45 -2.04
N THR A 26 -0.67 -22.41 -1.50
CA THR A 26 -0.36 -21.70 -0.24
C THR A 26 -0.30 -20.18 -0.43
N PHE A 27 -0.15 -19.72 -1.67
CA PHE A 27 0.02 -18.30 -1.99
C PHE A 27 -1.09 -17.77 -2.91
N GLU A 28 -1.84 -18.66 -3.55
CA GLU A 28 -3.01 -18.29 -4.35
C GLU A 28 -4.07 -17.60 -3.49
N PRO A 29 -4.68 -16.50 -3.98
CA PRO A 29 -5.74 -15.83 -3.25
C PRO A 29 -6.88 -16.78 -2.90
N ASN A 30 -7.44 -16.64 -1.71
CA ASN A 30 -8.55 -17.47 -1.25
C ASN A 30 -9.66 -16.65 -0.56
N ASP A 31 -10.68 -17.35 -0.05
CA ASP A 31 -11.85 -16.75 0.58
C ASP A 31 -11.52 -15.90 1.82
N VAL A 32 -10.40 -16.17 2.50
CA VAL A 32 -9.95 -15.36 3.65
C VAL A 32 -9.51 -13.98 3.16
N ASP A 33 -8.75 -13.90 2.07
CA ASP A 33 -8.31 -12.63 1.48
C ASP A 33 -9.52 -11.80 1.00
N ALA A 34 -10.46 -12.47 0.33
CA ALA A 34 -11.69 -11.85 -0.16
C ALA A 34 -12.57 -11.34 0.99
N ALA A 35 -12.72 -12.11 2.07
CA ALA A 35 -13.50 -11.70 3.24
C ALA A 35 -12.86 -10.50 3.98
N ARG A 36 -11.54 -10.49 4.15
CA ARG A 36 -10.80 -9.36 4.75
C ARG A 36 -10.94 -8.09 3.90
N SER A 37 -10.81 -8.23 2.59
CA SER A 37 -10.92 -7.11 1.67
C SER A 37 -12.36 -6.58 1.57
N ALA A 38 -13.36 -7.45 1.63
CA ALA A 38 -14.77 -7.06 1.72
C ALA A 38 -15.07 -6.29 3.01
N ARG A 39 -14.53 -6.73 4.16
CA ARG A 39 -14.64 -5.98 5.42
C ARG A 39 -13.97 -4.62 5.33
N LEU A 40 -12.77 -4.56 4.76
CA LEU A 40 -12.04 -3.30 4.55
C LEU A 40 -12.79 -2.36 3.59
N ALA A 41 -13.40 -2.88 2.52
CA ALA A 41 -14.23 -2.09 1.61
C ALA A 41 -15.53 -1.58 2.26
N ALA A 42 -16.03 -2.27 3.29
CA ALA A 42 -17.16 -1.86 4.10
C ALA A 42 -16.79 -0.95 5.29
N ASP A 43 -15.49 -0.71 5.53
CA ASP A 43 -15.04 0.22 6.56
C ASP A 43 -15.61 1.62 6.30
N ALA A 44 -16.22 2.24 7.32
CA ALA A 44 -16.96 3.49 7.17
C ALA A 44 -16.11 4.67 6.67
N TRP A 45 -14.80 4.66 6.91
CA TRP A 45 -13.89 5.68 6.40
C TRP A 45 -13.44 5.37 4.97
N VAL A 46 -13.18 4.10 4.64
CA VAL A 46 -12.72 3.70 3.30
C VAL A 46 -13.87 3.67 2.29
N ALA A 47 -15.10 3.35 2.69
CA ALA A 47 -16.27 3.34 1.83
C ALA A 47 -16.66 4.75 1.34
N PRO A 48 -17.22 4.91 0.11
CA PRO A 48 -17.39 3.89 -0.92
C PRO A 48 -16.05 3.57 -1.60
N ALA A 49 -15.76 2.28 -1.77
CA ALA A 49 -14.50 1.82 -2.35
C ALA A 49 -14.72 0.89 -3.56
N LYS A 50 -13.74 0.88 -4.45
CA LYS A 50 -13.59 -0.09 -5.53
C LYS A 50 -12.48 -1.06 -5.17
N THR A 51 -12.79 -2.34 -5.34
CA THR A 51 -11.87 -3.43 -5.04
C THR A 51 -11.17 -3.92 -6.30
N TYR A 52 -9.85 -4.06 -6.25
CA TYR A 52 -9.02 -4.60 -7.34
C TYR A 52 -8.40 -5.91 -6.90
N ARG A 53 -8.70 -6.97 -7.65
CA ARG A 53 -8.37 -8.34 -7.28
C ARG A 53 -6.89 -8.55 -6.98
N SER A 54 -6.64 -9.39 -6.00
CA SER A 54 -5.33 -9.99 -5.75
C SER A 54 -4.88 -10.88 -6.92
N SER A 55 -3.58 -11.15 -6.98
CA SER A 55 -3.00 -12.09 -7.95
C SER A 55 -1.75 -12.76 -7.40
N TYR A 56 -1.45 -13.94 -7.93
CA TYR A 56 -0.24 -14.70 -7.66
C TYR A 56 0.48 -14.97 -8.99
N ASN A 57 1.79 -14.71 -9.07
CA ASN A 57 2.53 -14.83 -10.35
C ASN A 57 3.44 -16.06 -10.45
N GLY A 58 3.37 -17.00 -9.51
CA GLY A 58 4.13 -18.25 -9.57
C GLY A 58 5.55 -18.21 -8.96
N LEU A 59 6.02 -17.07 -8.46
CA LEU A 59 7.34 -16.93 -7.82
C LEU A 59 7.25 -16.53 -6.34
N ASN A 60 6.27 -17.07 -5.61
CA ASN A 60 5.95 -16.69 -4.23
C ASN A 60 5.71 -15.17 -4.07
N ASN A 61 5.32 -14.51 -5.17
CA ASN A 61 5.07 -13.09 -5.24
C ASN A 61 3.56 -12.88 -5.42
N ILE A 62 2.97 -12.32 -4.38
CA ILE A 62 1.56 -12.01 -4.24
C ILE A 62 1.35 -10.53 -4.53
N SER A 63 0.20 -10.21 -5.11
CA SER A 63 -0.36 -8.87 -5.13
C SER A 63 -1.60 -8.92 -4.26
N ARG A 64 -1.65 -8.13 -3.18
CA ARG A 64 -2.81 -8.03 -2.31
C ARG A 64 -3.95 -7.32 -3.03
N GLU A 65 -5.16 -7.63 -2.62
CA GLU A 65 -6.36 -6.96 -3.12
C GLU A 65 -6.35 -5.50 -2.65
N SER A 66 -6.48 -4.56 -3.59
CA SER A 66 -6.46 -3.14 -3.30
C SER A 66 -7.87 -2.62 -3.12
N VAL A 67 -8.15 -1.99 -1.99
CA VAL A 67 -9.41 -1.31 -1.71
C VAL A 67 -9.19 0.19 -1.89
N VAL A 68 -9.76 0.75 -2.95
CA VAL A 68 -9.46 2.12 -3.37
C VAL A 68 -10.69 3.00 -3.31
N ARG A 69 -10.58 4.14 -2.65
CA ARG A 69 -11.56 5.22 -2.73
C ARG A 69 -10.93 6.45 -3.34
N THR A 70 -11.59 7.00 -4.36
CA THR A 70 -11.19 8.27 -4.98
C THR A 70 -12.27 9.31 -4.79
N ALA A 71 -11.86 10.56 -4.69
CA ALA A 71 -12.76 11.72 -4.70
C ALA A 71 -12.07 12.91 -5.35
N SER A 72 -12.86 13.83 -5.87
CA SER A 72 -12.38 15.08 -6.42
C SER A 72 -13.18 16.23 -5.84
N VAL A 73 -12.48 17.28 -5.40
CA VAL A 73 -13.09 18.46 -4.75
C VAL A 73 -12.59 19.70 -5.47
N THR A 74 -13.50 20.57 -5.88
CA THR A 74 -13.14 21.87 -6.49
C THR A 74 -12.91 22.91 -5.39
N HIS A 75 -12.10 23.93 -5.67
CA HIS A 75 -11.87 25.07 -4.76
C HIS A 75 -11.40 24.68 -3.34
N SER A 76 -10.71 23.56 -3.18
CA SER A 76 -10.19 23.08 -1.90
C SER A 76 -8.67 23.07 -1.89
N ASP A 77 -8.04 23.01 -0.72
CA ASP A 77 -6.59 22.79 -0.56
C ASP A 77 -6.30 21.31 -0.26
N PRO A 78 -5.31 20.64 -0.90
CA PRO A 78 -4.90 19.29 -0.54
C PRO A 78 -4.67 19.08 0.95
N LEU A 79 -4.09 20.06 1.64
CA LEU A 79 -3.85 20.01 3.09
C LEU A 79 -5.16 19.89 3.88
N ASP A 80 -6.12 20.74 3.54
CA ASP A 80 -7.44 20.77 4.18
C ASP A 80 -8.25 19.48 3.89
N VAL A 81 -8.16 18.95 2.65
CA VAL A 81 -8.75 17.65 2.30
C VAL A 81 -8.17 16.52 3.15
N VAL A 82 -6.84 16.38 3.18
CA VAL A 82 -6.18 15.30 3.94
C VAL A 82 -6.40 15.46 5.43
N THR A 83 -6.39 16.69 5.96
CA THR A 83 -6.63 16.93 7.39
C THR A 83 -8.00 16.43 7.81
N ARG A 84 -9.06 16.79 7.08
CA ARG A 84 -10.42 16.31 7.38
C ARG A 84 -10.56 14.80 7.25
N GLU A 85 -10.01 14.22 6.19
CA GLU A 85 -10.12 12.77 5.97
C GLU A 85 -9.29 11.98 6.99
N THR A 86 -8.14 12.49 7.40
CA THR A 86 -7.34 11.90 8.49
C THR A 86 -8.13 11.95 9.80
N GLN A 87 -8.76 13.08 10.15
CA GLN A 87 -9.60 13.16 11.34
C GLN A 87 -10.77 12.16 11.32
N LYS A 88 -11.43 11.97 10.17
CA LYS A 88 -12.47 10.94 10.01
C LYS A 88 -11.90 9.52 10.19
N ALA A 89 -10.72 9.26 9.66
CA ALA A 89 -10.03 7.98 9.82
C ALA A 89 -9.75 7.69 11.30
N LEU A 90 -9.19 8.67 12.02
CA LEU A 90 -8.88 8.56 13.44
C LEU A 90 -10.15 8.29 14.27
N GLN A 91 -11.27 8.97 13.95
CA GLN A 91 -12.57 8.70 14.57
C GLN A 91 -13.09 7.29 14.28
N ASN A 92 -12.66 6.68 13.18
CA ASN A 92 -13.00 5.32 12.78
C ASN A 92 -11.94 4.27 13.20
N GLY A 93 -11.09 4.61 14.18
CA GLY A 93 -10.13 3.68 14.79
C GLY A 93 -8.87 3.42 13.95
N TRP A 94 -8.60 4.25 12.94
CA TRP A 94 -7.29 4.27 12.28
C TRP A 94 -6.30 5.08 13.11
N VAL A 95 -5.01 4.82 12.91
CA VAL A 95 -3.91 5.53 13.56
C VAL A 95 -3.01 6.11 12.48
N LEU A 96 -2.65 7.38 12.61
CA LEU A 96 -1.71 8.04 11.72
C LEU A 96 -0.30 7.53 12.01
N THR A 97 0.45 7.10 11.00
CA THR A 97 1.81 6.54 11.14
C THR A 97 2.85 7.32 10.33
N TYR A 98 2.40 8.12 9.38
CA TYR A 98 3.23 8.99 8.54
C TYR A 98 2.43 10.19 8.04
N ALA A 99 3.07 11.36 7.98
CA ALA A 99 2.50 12.54 7.34
C ALA A 99 3.58 13.36 6.63
N HIS A 100 3.31 13.75 5.39
CA HIS A 100 4.15 14.61 4.57
C HIS A 100 3.31 15.61 3.77
N CYS A 101 3.72 16.87 3.80
CA CYS A 101 3.12 17.94 3.00
C CYS A 101 4.19 18.52 2.08
N GLY A 102 3.88 18.65 0.78
CA GLY A 102 4.81 19.16 -0.21
C GLY A 102 4.76 18.35 -1.51
N SER A 103 5.92 17.84 -1.95
CA SER A 103 6.01 17.04 -3.16
C SER A 103 5.73 15.58 -2.84
N VAL A 104 4.56 15.09 -3.21
CA VAL A 104 4.15 13.69 -3.03
C VAL A 104 4.39 12.88 -4.29
N ALA A 105 4.54 11.57 -4.13
CA ALA A 105 4.61 10.66 -5.26
C ALA A 105 3.25 10.58 -5.96
N ARG A 106 3.29 10.10 -7.20
CA ARG A 106 2.09 9.73 -7.93
C ARG A 106 1.27 8.70 -7.15
N PRO A 107 -0.07 8.87 -7.04
CA PRO A 107 -0.93 7.87 -6.41
C PRO A 107 -0.83 6.51 -7.08
N MET A 108 -0.95 5.45 -6.29
CA MET A 108 -0.77 4.08 -6.75
C MET A 108 -1.76 3.65 -7.83
N SER A 109 -2.97 4.20 -7.85
CA SER A 109 -4.01 3.87 -8.84
C SER A 109 -3.90 4.71 -10.12
N SER A 110 -3.14 5.81 -10.11
CA SER A 110 -3.08 6.77 -11.22
C SER A 110 -1.89 6.50 -12.14
N ALA A 111 -2.15 5.86 -13.30
CA ALA A 111 -1.11 5.64 -14.32
C ALA A 111 -0.77 6.90 -15.14
N SER A 112 -1.68 7.89 -15.20
CA SER A 112 -1.60 9.05 -16.08
C SER A 112 -1.10 10.33 -15.42
N ALA A 113 -0.96 10.36 -14.09
CA ALA A 113 -0.45 11.54 -13.40
C ALA A 113 1.09 11.68 -13.52
N PRO A 114 1.63 12.91 -13.39
CA PRO A 114 3.06 13.15 -13.18
C PRO A 114 3.65 12.32 -12.04
N GLN A 115 4.94 12.02 -12.10
CA GLN A 115 5.65 11.22 -11.09
C GLN A 115 5.68 11.90 -9.70
N THR A 116 5.73 13.24 -9.68
CA THR A 116 5.69 14.06 -8.48
C THR A 116 4.61 15.11 -8.60
N LEU A 117 3.89 15.34 -7.52
CA LEU A 117 2.72 16.22 -7.45
C LEU A 117 2.83 17.11 -6.22
N SER A 118 2.32 18.34 -6.30
CA SER A 118 2.13 19.16 -5.11
C SER A 118 0.90 18.66 -4.36
N GLY A 119 1.08 18.25 -3.10
CA GLY A 119 0.04 17.57 -2.35
C GLY A 119 0.43 17.23 -0.91
N VAL A 120 -0.38 16.36 -0.34
CA VAL A 120 -0.20 15.83 1.02
C VAL A 120 -0.41 14.32 0.98
N GLU A 121 0.48 13.60 1.66
CA GLU A 121 0.46 12.14 1.79
C GLU A 121 0.48 11.79 3.27
N VAL A 122 -0.40 10.88 3.66
CA VAL A 122 -0.40 10.27 4.98
C VAL A 122 -0.55 8.78 4.87
N ASN A 123 0.10 8.04 5.77
CA ASN A 123 -0.18 6.62 5.94
C ASN A 123 -0.90 6.40 7.26
N LEU A 124 -1.85 5.47 7.24
CA LEU A 124 -2.62 5.08 8.39
C LEU A 124 -2.63 3.57 8.54
N GLU A 125 -2.74 3.12 9.78
CA GLU A 125 -2.81 1.71 10.14
C GLU A 125 -4.03 1.45 11.02
N LYS A 126 -4.59 0.25 10.90
CA LYS A 126 -5.73 -0.19 11.71
C LYS A 126 -5.49 -1.60 12.22
N SER A 127 -5.63 -1.77 13.53
CA SER A 127 -5.58 -3.06 14.24
C SER A 127 -4.41 -3.97 13.83
N PRO A 128 -3.14 -3.52 13.87
CA PRO A 128 -2.00 -4.28 13.32
C PRO A 128 -1.81 -5.68 13.97
N THR A 129 -2.28 -5.85 15.20
CA THR A 129 -2.20 -7.10 15.96
C THR A 129 -3.42 -8.03 15.79
N ASP A 130 -4.45 -7.61 15.07
CA ASP A 130 -5.63 -8.42 14.77
C ASP A 130 -5.58 -8.90 13.31
N PRO A 131 -5.24 -10.17 13.04
CA PRO A 131 -5.09 -10.68 11.68
C PRO A 131 -6.34 -10.50 10.79
N GLU A 132 -7.54 -10.44 11.38
CA GLU A 132 -8.79 -10.35 10.63
C GLU A 132 -9.16 -8.91 10.25
N ASN A 133 -8.60 -7.92 10.95
CA ASN A 133 -8.91 -6.50 10.76
C ASN A 133 -7.66 -5.63 10.49
N ALA A 134 -6.46 -6.23 10.50
CA ALA A 134 -5.20 -5.57 10.18
C ALA A 134 -5.25 -4.98 8.77
N ALA A 135 -5.02 -3.68 8.69
CA ALA A 135 -4.98 -2.96 7.43
C ALA A 135 -4.00 -1.78 7.49
N ILE A 136 -3.43 -1.45 6.34
CA ILE A 136 -2.71 -0.19 6.12
C ILE A 136 -3.38 0.57 4.99
N ALA A 137 -3.34 1.90 5.05
CA ALA A 137 -3.83 2.77 3.99
C ALA A 137 -2.84 3.90 3.71
N GLN A 138 -2.75 4.29 2.45
CA GLN A 138 -2.15 5.56 2.04
C GLN A 138 -3.28 6.47 1.55
N LEU A 139 -3.38 7.65 2.14
CA LEU A 139 -4.22 8.74 1.68
C LEU A 139 -3.33 9.81 1.06
N THR A 140 -3.59 10.13 -0.20
CA THR A 140 -2.90 11.19 -0.95
C THR A 140 -3.93 12.16 -1.48
N ALA A 141 -3.75 13.46 -1.24
CA ALA A 141 -4.47 14.49 -1.98
C ALA A 141 -3.48 15.39 -2.72
N TYR A 142 -3.83 15.79 -3.95
CA TYR A 142 -2.92 16.49 -4.82
C TYR A 142 -3.66 17.31 -5.88
N ARG A 143 -2.95 18.29 -6.45
CA ARG A 143 -3.39 19.02 -7.64
C ARG A 143 -2.61 18.54 -8.85
N VAL A 144 -3.30 18.43 -9.98
CA VAL A 144 -2.65 18.17 -11.27
C VAL A 144 -2.27 19.51 -11.89
N ALA A 145 -1.00 19.70 -12.22
CA ALA A 145 -0.55 20.89 -12.94
C ALA A 145 -0.90 20.80 -14.43
N PRO A 146 -1.18 21.92 -15.11
CA PRO A 146 -1.23 23.29 -14.57
C PRO A 146 -2.52 23.59 -13.80
N ASP A 147 -2.40 24.28 -12.67
CA ASP A 147 -3.51 24.86 -11.88
C ASP A 147 -3.30 26.37 -11.76
N PRO A 148 -3.53 27.14 -12.84
CA PRO A 148 -3.10 28.54 -12.93
C PRO A 148 -3.78 29.47 -11.91
N ASP A 149 -4.96 29.11 -11.41
CA ASP A 149 -5.74 29.95 -10.49
C ASP A 149 -5.71 29.45 -9.03
N GLY A 150 -5.04 28.32 -8.75
CA GLY A 150 -5.10 27.66 -7.43
C GLY A 150 -6.51 27.20 -7.04
N GLN A 151 -7.47 27.28 -7.97
CA GLN A 151 -8.86 26.85 -7.81
C GLN A 151 -9.13 25.50 -8.49
N GLY A 152 -8.10 24.89 -9.06
CA GLY A 152 -8.17 23.61 -9.72
C GLY A 152 -8.69 22.49 -8.82
N MET A 153 -9.03 21.38 -9.47
CA MET A 153 -9.56 20.21 -8.83
C MET A 153 -8.48 19.55 -7.96
N VAL A 154 -8.77 19.39 -6.66
CA VAL A 154 -7.99 18.54 -5.76
C VAL A 154 -8.51 17.13 -5.91
N ASN A 155 -7.62 16.22 -6.32
CA ASN A 155 -7.90 14.80 -6.36
C ASN A 155 -7.40 14.17 -5.07
N MET A 156 -8.16 13.21 -4.57
CA MET A 156 -7.88 12.46 -3.36
C MET A 156 -7.98 10.98 -3.69
N GLU A 157 -7.04 10.21 -3.20
CA GLU A 157 -6.99 8.76 -3.34
C GLU A 157 -6.62 8.13 -2.00
N ILE A 158 -7.43 7.16 -1.57
CA ILE A 158 -7.13 6.25 -0.47
C ILE A 158 -6.88 4.89 -1.11
N ASN A 159 -5.71 4.30 -0.87
CA ASN A 159 -5.42 2.91 -1.18
C ASN A 159 -5.22 2.16 0.12
N ALA A 160 -6.09 1.20 0.41
CA ALA A 160 -6.02 0.38 1.60
C ALA A 160 -5.78 -1.09 1.24
N PHE A 161 -5.01 -1.77 2.07
CA PHE A 161 -4.65 -3.18 1.93
C PHE A 161 -4.89 -3.89 3.25
N ALA A 162 -5.58 -5.03 3.18
CA ALA A 162 -5.72 -5.93 4.31
C ALA A 162 -4.59 -6.96 4.33
N ARG A 163 -4.38 -7.59 5.48
CA ARG A 163 -3.45 -8.71 5.62
C ARG A 163 -3.81 -9.90 4.74
N TYR A 164 -2.82 -10.43 4.04
CA TYR A 164 -2.97 -11.62 3.20
C TYR A 164 -2.95 -12.90 4.05
N HIS A 165 -3.64 -13.95 3.63
CA HIS A 165 -3.79 -15.17 4.43
C HIS A 165 -2.45 -15.87 4.74
N SER A 166 -1.48 -15.78 3.82
CA SER A 166 -0.15 -16.37 3.99
C SER A 166 0.81 -15.51 4.81
N ASP A 167 0.42 -14.29 5.19
CA ASP A 167 1.22 -13.42 6.06
C ASP A 167 1.21 -13.98 7.48
N ARG A 168 2.37 -14.04 8.14
CA ARG A 168 2.52 -14.47 9.55
C ARG A 168 2.44 -13.32 10.55
N GLY A 169 2.81 -12.12 10.11
CA GLY A 169 2.69 -10.88 10.85
C GLY A 169 2.18 -9.74 9.96
N TRP A 170 2.14 -8.55 10.53
CA TRP A 170 1.78 -7.31 9.86
C TRP A 170 2.70 -6.21 10.39
N PRO A 171 2.99 -5.15 9.62
CA PRO A 171 3.65 -3.99 10.19
C PRO A 171 2.91 -3.50 11.43
N ASP A 172 3.68 -3.03 12.42
CA ASP A 172 3.19 -2.38 13.63
C ASP A 172 3.97 -1.07 13.78
N LEU A 173 3.42 -0.01 13.20
CA LEU A 173 4.15 1.23 13.00
C LEU A 173 3.92 2.19 14.17
N PRO A 174 4.95 2.95 14.59
CA PRO A 174 4.77 3.96 15.62
C PRO A 174 3.72 4.99 15.23
N SER A 175 2.77 5.24 16.14
CA SER A 175 1.75 6.27 15.96
C SER A 175 2.37 7.66 15.96
N VAL A 176 1.87 8.53 15.08
CA VAL A 176 2.21 9.94 14.99
C VAL A 176 0.99 10.77 15.41
N PRO A 177 1.09 11.60 16.46
CA PRO A 177 -0.02 12.47 16.84
C PRO A 177 -0.27 13.55 15.77
N LEU A 178 -1.53 13.74 15.36
CA LEU A 178 -1.91 14.66 14.28
C LEU A 178 -1.42 16.08 14.55
N GLU A 179 -1.51 16.54 15.80
CA GLU A 179 -1.11 17.87 16.27
C GLU A 179 0.39 18.15 16.14
N THR A 180 1.22 17.13 15.94
CA THR A 180 2.67 17.27 15.75
C THR A 180 3.07 17.35 14.27
N THR A 181 2.11 17.24 13.36
CA THR A 181 2.37 17.08 11.92
C THR A 181 2.08 18.35 11.13
N CYS A 182 2.45 18.33 9.85
CA CYS A 182 2.12 19.40 8.91
C CYS A 182 0.61 19.60 8.69
N LEU A 183 -0.23 18.64 9.10
CA LEU A 183 -1.70 18.75 9.07
C LEU A 183 -2.25 19.76 10.07
N ALA A 184 -1.52 20.02 11.16
CA ALA A 184 -1.90 20.97 12.21
C ALA A 184 -0.96 22.17 12.29
N ILE A 185 0.32 21.98 11.98
CA ILE A 185 1.36 23.00 12.09
C ILE A 185 1.89 23.32 10.68
N PRO A 186 1.53 24.48 10.10
CA PRO A 186 2.02 24.87 8.78
C PRO A 186 3.55 24.83 8.71
N GLY A 187 4.09 24.11 7.72
CA GLY A 187 5.53 24.00 7.50
C GLY A 187 6.27 23.05 8.44
N ALA A 188 5.58 22.29 9.30
CA ALA A 188 6.22 21.23 10.07
C ALA A 188 6.89 20.19 9.15
N ALA A 189 7.99 19.63 9.64
CA ALA A 189 8.71 18.58 8.93
C ALA A 189 7.85 17.31 8.79
N THR A 190 8.24 16.46 7.84
CA THR A 190 7.70 15.10 7.71
C THR A 190 7.76 14.37 9.05
N ALA A 191 6.66 13.73 9.43
CA ALA A 191 6.55 12.97 10.67
C ALA A 191 6.28 11.49 10.38
N GLY A 192 6.83 10.62 11.22
CA GLY A 192 6.66 9.16 11.09
C GLY A 192 7.58 8.50 10.08
N VAL A 193 7.24 7.25 9.70
CA VAL A 193 8.08 6.39 8.86
C VAL A 193 7.30 5.97 7.61
N ASN A 194 7.77 6.41 6.43
CA ASN A 194 7.20 5.93 5.17
C ASN A 194 7.92 4.68 4.65
N ALA A 195 9.19 4.47 5.01
CA ALA A 195 10.03 3.42 4.44
C ALA A 195 10.95 2.80 5.50
N THR A 196 11.28 1.53 5.33
CA THR A 196 12.26 0.80 6.15
C THR A 196 13.28 0.11 5.23
N SER A 197 14.31 -0.52 5.80
CA SER A 197 15.22 -1.37 5.02
C SER A 197 14.51 -2.53 4.32
N ALA A 198 13.43 -3.04 4.92
CA ALA A 198 12.58 -4.08 4.32
C ALA A 198 11.69 -3.53 3.19
N PHE A 199 11.28 -2.26 3.28
CA PHE A 199 10.43 -1.57 2.31
C PHE A 199 11.05 -0.25 1.84
N PRO A 200 12.11 -0.29 1.02
CA PRO A 200 12.89 0.91 0.66
C PRO A 200 12.13 1.90 -0.22
N LEU A 201 11.09 1.44 -0.91
CA LEU A 201 10.26 2.28 -1.78
C LEU A 201 9.00 2.80 -1.07
N GLY A 202 8.77 2.41 0.18
CA GLY A 202 7.57 2.75 0.94
C GLY A 202 6.89 1.51 1.53
N ILE A 203 6.44 1.58 2.77
CA ILE A 203 5.80 0.47 3.50
C ILE A 203 4.49 0.09 2.81
N VAL A 204 3.61 1.06 2.49
CA VAL A 204 2.35 0.79 1.80
C VAL A 204 2.59 0.17 0.42
N GLN A 205 3.57 0.70 -0.34
CA GLN A 205 3.97 0.14 -1.63
C GLN A 205 4.54 -1.29 -1.49
N GLY A 206 5.28 -1.55 -0.41
CA GLY A 206 5.86 -2.85 -0.11
C GLY A 206 4.84 -3.89 0.33
N VAL A 207 3.82 -3.52 1.10
CA VAL A 207 2.74 -4.45 1.46
C VAL A 207 1.72 -4.64 0.33
N LYS A 208 1.65 -3.74 -0.65
CA LYS A 208 0.79 -3.96 -1.83
C LYS A 208 1.11 -5.29 -2.52
N GLY A 209 2.38 -5.66 -2.60
CA GLY A 209 2.78 -6.90 -3.23
C GLY A 209 4.26 -7.20 -3.07
N GLY A 210 4.64 -8.42 -3.40
CA GLY A 210 5.93 -8.99 -3.03
C GLY A 210 5.70 -10.31 -2.34
N ARG A 211 6.51 -10.61 -1.33
CA ARG A 211 6.39 -11.87 -0.61
C ARG A 211 5.33 -11.79 0.48
N PRO A 212 4.85 -12.95 0.97
CA PRO A 212 4.21 -13.02 2.27
C PRO A 212 5.08 -12.36 3.34
N LEU A 213 4.45 -11.82 4.38
CA LEU A 213 5.16 -11.19 5.48
C LEU A 213 5.48 -12.19 6.59
N ASP A 214 6.64 -12.03 7.22
CA ASP A 214 7.06 -12.77 8.41
C ASP A 214 6.38 -12.24 9.69
N GLU A 215 6.74 -12.77 10.84
CA GLU A 215 6.17 -12.41 12.15
C GLU A 215 6.41 -10.93 12.53
N LYS A 216 7.33 -10.24 11.86
CA LYS A 216 7.64 -8.81 12.08
C LYS A 216 6.93 -7.89 11.07
N GLY A 217 6.19 -8.46 10.12
CA GLY A 217 5.59 -7.69 9.03
C GLY A 217 6.58 -7.33 7.91
N GLU A 218 7.72 -8.03 7.80
CA GLU A 218 8.71 -7.83 6.75
C GLU A 218 8.63 -8.94 5.69
N PRO A 219 9.13 -8.74 4.45
CA PRO A 219 9.08 -9.77 3.42
C PRO A 219 9.77 -11.07 3.86
N ASP A 220 9.03 -12.18 3.89
CA ASP A 220 9.56 -13.48 4.31
C ASP A 220 10.62 -13.98 3.32
N GLY A 221 11.89 -13.93 3.76
CA GLY A 221 13.04 -14.41 3.02
C GLY A 221 13.02 -15.93 2.76
N SER A 222 12.34 -16.69 3.64
CA SER A 222 12.24 -18.15 3.60
C SER A 222 11.20 -18.66 2.60
N ALA A 223 10.29 -17.79 2.15
CA ALA A 223 9.37 -18.06 1.04
C ALA A 223 10.06 -17.96 -0.34
N ARG A 224 11.37 -18.27 -0.45
CA ARG A 224 12.13 -18.33 -1.73
C ARG A 224 12.11 -19.72 -2.33
#